data_AF-A0A124EB65-F1
#
_entry.id   AF-A0A124EB65-F1
#
_cell.length_a   1.000
_cell.length_b   1.000
_cell.length_c   1.000
_cell.angle_alpha   90.00
_cell.angle_beta   90.00
_cell.angle_gamma   90.00
#
_symmetry.space_group_name_H-M   'P 1'
#
loop_
_entity.id
_entity.type
_entity.pdbx_description
1 polymer ?
#
loop_
_entity_poly.entity_id
_entity_poly.type
_entity_poly.pdbx_seq_one_letter_code
_entity_poly.pdbx_strand_id
1 'polypeptide(L)'
;MDALIELAEKATRKLSPSEKQILEELILRDLYKSREFKKIEEQLILENRDYTARVATTSSQVPPEVQETLPKIYQPWIDILPQGDKTNPSKGLNPLIAVYWYVHETQSGKVIEYTLVFADEDHPLIDQTYDVIRLWRFGRIEDTEYYLVYMKTNNAKFPGSYSGDQTFFTIRPAHLTGSEPYSGKIYINTWNHMMSSQKDTNPLLIKKTWQSYPLKHGDRNKAHCDYSIKC
;
A
#
# COMPACT_ATOMS: atom_id res chain seq x y z
N MET A 1 12.15 -1.29 -23.87
CA MET A 1 13.18 -1.70 -22.90
C MET A 1 14.27 -0.65 -22.88
N ASP A 2 14.86 -0.31 -24.03
CA ASP A 2 15.94 0.70 -24.14
C ASP A 2 15.56 2.10 -23.63
N ALA A 3 14.35 2.59 -23.91
CA ALA A 3 13.88 3.88 -23.40
C ALA A 3 13.69 3.92 -21.87
N LEU A 4 13.35 2.77 -21.25
CA LEU A 4 13.20 2.63 -19.80
C LEU A 4 14.56 2.56 -19.12
N ILE A 5 15.51 1.85 -19.73
CA ILE A 5 16.91 1.80 -19.30
C ILE A 5 17.52 3.21 -19.39
N GLU A 6 17.32 3.93 -20.49
CA GLU A 6 17.85 5.28 -20.66
C GLU A 6 17.25 6.29 -19.65
N LEU A 7 15.96 6.17 -19.32
CA LEU A 7 15.33 6.99 -18.28
C LEU A 7 15.81 6.63 -16.88
N ALA A 8 15.94 5.34 -16.59
CA ALA A 8 16.51 4.83 -15.35
C ALA A 8 17.94 5.33 -15.20
N GLU A 9 18.80 5.20 -16.20
CA GLU A 9 20.17 5.71 -16.21
C GLU A 9 20.25 7.23 -16.01
N LYS A 10 19.29 7.98 -16.57
CA LYS A 10 19.21 9.44 -16.40
C LYS A 10 18.81 9.84 -14.98
N ALA A 11 17.89 9.09 -14.36
CA ALA A 11 17.49 9.27 -12.96
C ALA A 11 18.56 8.77 -11.97
N THR A 12 19.40 7.82 -12.41
CA THR A 12 20.32 7.07 -11.57
C THR A 12 21.80 7.30 -11.93
N ARG A 13 22.13 8.45 -12.53
CA ARG A 13 23.50 8.83 -13.01
C ARG A 13 24.65 8.66 -12.00
N LYS A 14 24.37 8.34 -10.74
CA LYS A 14 25.34 8.11 -9.66
C LYS A 14 25.55 6.63 -9.31
N LEU A 15 24.88 5.69 -9.98
CA LEU A 15 25.00 4.27 -9.65
C LEU A 15 26.31 3.66 -10.15
N SER A 16 26.92 2.87 -9.28
CA SER A 16 28.01 1.96 -9.62
C SER A 16 27.53 0.84 -10.56
N PRO A 17 28.45 0.17 -11.28
CA PRO A 17 28.09 -0.94 -12.17
C PRO A 17 27.32 -2.08 -11.48
N SER A 18 27.64 -2.40 -10.23
CA SER A 18 26.92 -3.42 -9.45
C SER A 18 25.50 -3.00 -9.08
N GLU A 19 25.30 -1.72 -8.75
CA GLU A 19 23.96 -1.18 -8.47
C GLU A 19 23.08 -1.13 -9.73
N LYS A 20 23.68 -0.89 -10.91
CA LYS A 20 22.98 -0.99 -12.19
C LYS A 20 22.53 -2.41 -12.49
N GLN A 21 23.38 -3.41 -12.24
CA GLN A 21 23.05 -4.82 -12.44
C GLN A 21 21.91 -5.27 -11.52
N ILE A 22 21.95 -4.87 -10.24
CA ILE A 22 20.86 -5.12 -9.29
C ILE A 22 19.57 -4.44 -9.76
N LEU A 23 19.66 -3.21 -10.29
CA LEU A 23 18.50 -2.48 -10.80
C LEU A 23 17.88 -3.17 -12.02
N GLU A 24 18.69 -3.67 -12.96
CA GLU A 24 18.23 -4.45 -14.11
C GLU A 24 17.53 -5.74 -13.67
N GLU A 25 18.11 -6.48 -12.72
CA GLU A 25 17.49 -7.70 -12.16
C GLU A 25 16.15 -7.39 -11.49
N LEU A 26 16.05 -6.27 -10.77
CA LEU A 26 14.82 -5.84 -10.12
C LEU A 26 13.74 -5.40 -11.12
N ILE A 27 14.10 -4.65 -12.16
CA ILE A 27 13.18 -4.25 -13.24
C ILE A 27 12.68 -5.49 -13.99
N LEU A 28 13.56 -6.44 -14.29
CA LEU A 28 13.16 -7.70 -14.94
C LEU A 28 12.26 -8.54 -14.03
N ARG A 29 12.55 -8.57 -12.72
CA ARG A 29 11.70 -9.24 -11.72
C ARG A 29 10.32 -8.57 -11.64
N ASP A 30 10.25 -7.26 -11.74
CA ASP A 30 8.99 -6.52 -11.74
C ASP A 30 8.17 -6.74 -13.03
N LEU A 31 8.80 -6.61 -14.21
CA LEU A 31 8.16 -6.96 -15.49
C LEU A 31 7.69 -8.41 -15.53
N TYR A 32 8.37 -9.31 -14.82
CA TYR A 32 7.97 -10.69 -14.67
C TYR A 32 6.83 -10.84 -13.65
N LYS A 33 6.93 -10.20 -12.48
CA LYS A 33 5.87 -10.15 -11.46
C LYS A 33 4.59 -9.60 -12.04
N SER A 34 4.58 -8.46 -12.73
CA SER A 34 3.38 -7.87 -13.35
C SER A 34 2.72 -8.82 -14.37
N ARG A 35 3.51 -9.57 -15.15
CA ARG A 35 3.01 -10.62 -16.05
C ARG A 35 2.43 -11.83 -15.30
N GLU A 36 3.10 -12.29 -14.25
CA GLU A 36 2.62 -13.39 -13.42
C GLU A 36 1.40 -12.98 -12.58
N PHE A 37 1.37 -11.75 -12.06
CA PHE A 37 0.22 -11.17 -11.37
C PHE A 37 -0.99 -11.09 -12.28
N LYS A 38 -0.82 -10.72 -13.54
CA LYS A 38 -1.91 -10.73 -14.52
C LYS A 38 -2.45 -12.15 -14.73
N LYS A 39 -1.59 -13.16 -14.81
CA LYS A 39 -2.01 -14.57 -14.90
C LYS A 39 -2.68 -15.05 -13.60
N ILE A 40 -2.10 -14.74 -12.44
CA ILE A 40 -2.63 -15.11 -11.13
C ILE A 40 -3.96 -14.38 -10.88
N GLU A 41 -4.12 -13.13 -11.32
CA GLU A 41 -5.38 -12.39 -11.25
C GLU A 41 -6.44 -13.01 -12.15
N GLU A 42 -6.10 -13.37 -13.40
CA GLU A 42 -7.00 -14.11 -14.29
C GLU A 42 -7.41 -15.46 -13.69
N GLN A 43 -6.48 -16.15 -13.04
CA GLN A 43 -6.70 -17.42 -12.33
C GLN A 43 -7.54 -17.24 -11.06
N LEU A 44 -7.28 -16.20 -10.27
CA LEU A 44 -8.01 -15.87 -9.04
C LEU A 44 -9.40 -15.31 -9.33
N ILE A 45 -9.63 -14.62 -10.44
CA ILE A 45 -10.96 -14.20 -10.91
C ILE A 45 -11.79 -15.43 -11.31
N LEU A 46 -11.15 -16.45 -11.90
CA LEU A 46 -11.78 -17.75 -12.19
C LEU A 46 -12.02 -18.58 -10.92
N GLU A 47 -11.15 -18.49 -9.92
CA GLU A 47 -11.21 -19.23 -8.65
C GLU A 47 -12.00 -18.51 -7.51
N ASN A 48 -12.34 -17.22 -7.67
CA ASN A 48 -13.00 -16.39 -6.65
C ASN A 48 -14.48 -16.72 -6.35
N ARG A 49 -14.99 -17.88 -6.80
CA ARG A 49 -16.20 -18.48 -6.20
C ARG A 49 -15.88 -19.30 -4.94
N ASP A 50 -14.64 -19.71 -4.71
CA ASP A 50 -14.23 -20.58 -3.60
C ASP A 50 -13.18 -19.99 -2.64
N TYR A 51 -12.46 -18.91 -3.02
CA TYR A 51 -11.34 -18.39 -2.20
C TYR A 51 -11.79 -17.68 -0.90
N THR A 52 -12.97 -17.06 -0.88
CA THR A 52 -13.57 -16.43 0.31
C THR A 52 -13.80 -17.43 1.46
N ALA A 53 -13.86 -18.74 1.18
CA ALA A 53 -14.03 -19.77 2.20
C ALA A 53 -12.71 -20.22 2.87
N ARG A 54 -11.53 -20.01 2.23
CA ARG A 54 -10.24 -20.53 2.73
C ARG A 54 -9.45 -19.56 3.60
N VAL A 55 -9.70 -18.25 3.51
CA VAL A 55 -9.04 -17.23 4.36
C VAL A 55 -9.59 -17.25 5.80
N ALA A 56 -10.76 -17.87 6.03
CA ALA A 56 -11.33 -18.05 7.36
C ALA A 56 -10.54 -19.01 8.28
N THR A 57 -9.55 -19.74 7.75
CA THR A 57 -8.85 -20.84 8.47
C THR A 57 -7.52 -20.47 9.14
N THR A 58 -7.28 -19.20 9.49
CA THR A 58 -6.24 -18.78 10.46
C THR A 58 -6.80 -17.88 11.58
N SER A 59 -8.09 -18.01 11.87
CA SER A 59 -8.81 -17.24 12.90
C SER A 59 -8.43 -17.59 14.36
N SER A 60 -7.54 -18.55 14.62
CA SER A 60 -7.23 -19.02 15.98
C SER A 60 -6.07 -18.33 16.68
N GLN A 61 -5.38 -17.35 16.06
CA GLN A 61 -4.18 -16.70 16.63
C GLN A 61 -4.22 -15.16 16.70
N VAL A 62 -5.28 -14.50 16.21
CA VAL A 62 -5.38 -13.03 16.25
C VAL A 62 -5.97 -12.61 17.60
N PRO A 63 -5.29 -11.79 18.41
CA PRO A 63 -5.82 -11.33 19.71
C PRO A 63 -7.17 -10.61 19.56
N PRO A 64 -8.10 -10.74 20.52
CA PRO A 64 -9.42 -10.08 20.47
C PRO A 64 -9.32 -8.57 20.21
N GLU A 65 -8.37 -7.89 20.85
CA GLU A 65 -8.16 -6.46 20.67
C GLU A 65 -7.82 -6.07 19.23
N VAL A 66 -7.12 -6.95 18.49
CA VAL A 66 -6.80 -6.75 17.08
C VAL A 66 -8.04 -7.02 16.24
N GLN A 67 -8.80 -8.07 16.53
CA GLN A 67 -10.03 -8.41 15.80
C GLN A 67 -11.07 -7.28 15.90
N GLU A 68 -11.25 -6.72 17.10
CA GLU A 68 -12.20 -5.64 17.39
C GLU A 68 -11.82 -4.31 16.71
N THR A 69 -10.55 -4.13 16.39
CA THR A 69 -10.02 -2.89 15.81
C THR A 69 -9.57 -3.03 14.36
N LEU A 70 -9.82 -4.17 13.70
CA LEU A 70 -9.50 -4.34 12.28
C LEU A 70 -10.18 -3.24 11.43
N PRO A 71 -9.42 -2.50 10.60
CA PRO A 71 -9.97 -1.41 9.82
C PRO A 71 -10.81 -1.93 8.66
N LYS A 72 -11.90 -1.21 8.37
CA LYS A 72 -12.49 -1.18 7.04
C LYS A 72 -11.77 -0.13 6.20
N ILE A 73 -11.10 -0.56 5.13
CA ILE A 73 -10.26 0.33 4.30
C ILE A 73 -11.05 0.75 3.07
N TYR A 74 -11.03 2.06 2.78
CA TYR A 74 -11.69 2.68 1.63
C TYR A 74 -10.63 3.32 0.76
N GLN A 75 -10.45 2.79 -0.45
CA GLN A 75 -9.43 3.25 -1.39
C GLN A 75 -10.11 3.68 -2.69
N PRO A 76 -9.83 4.88 -3.23
CA PRO A 76 -10.28 5.27 -4.56
C PRO A 76 -9.97 4.18 -5.59
N TRP A 77 -11.00 3.74 -6.32
CA TRP A 77 -10.86 2.77 -7.42
C TRP A 77 -10.52 3.54 -8.70
N ILE A 78 -9.36 4.19 -8.72
CA ILE A 78 -8.83 4.88 -9.90
C ILE A 78 -7.33 4.61 -10.01
N ASP A 79 -6.88 4.22 -11.19
CA ASP A 79 -5.49 4.45 -11.59
C ASP A 79 -5.37 5.84 -12.21
N ILE A 80 -4.15 6.34 -12.29
CA ILE A 80 -3.79 7.60 -12.95
C ILE A 80 -4.55 7.71 -14.27
N LEU A 81 -5.34 8.79 -14.36
CA LEU A 81 -6.10 9.30 -15.51
C LEU A 81 -5.91 8.46 -16.79
N PRO A 82 -6.89 7.63 -17.20
CA PRO A 82 -6.82 6.99 -18.50
C PRO A 82 -6.64 8.08 -19.57
N GLN A 83 -5.51 8.05 -20.26
CA GLN A 83 -5.42 8.66 -21.58
C GLN A 83 -6.39 7.91 -22.49
N GLY A 84 -7.68 8.26 -22.45
CA GLY A 84 -8.62 7.82 -23.50
C GLY A 84 -10.06 7.62 -23.09
N ASP A 85 -10.36 7.14 -21.87
CA ASP A 85 -11.75 6.79 -21.51
C ASP A 85 -12.17 7.35 -20.15
N LYS A 86 -12.96 8.42 -20.19
CA LYS A 86 -13.51 9.11 -19.01
C LYS A 86 -14.76 8.42 -18.44
N THR A 87 -15.22 7.32 -19.04
CA THR A 87 -16.47 6.65 -18.67
C THR A 87 -16.27 5.36 -17.88
N ASN A 88 -15.07 4.77 -17.95
CA ASN A 88 -14.64 3.66 -17.12
C ASN A 88 -13.26 3.98 -16.55
N PRO A 89 -13.12 4.27 -15.24
CA PRO A 89 -11.79 4.37 -14.65
C PRO A 89 -11.04 3.06 -14.90
N SER A 90 -9.91 3.13 -15.58
CA SER A 90 -8.97 2.02 -15.67
C SER A 90 -8.69 1.53 -14.26
N LYS A 91 -8.89 0.23 -14.02
CA LYS A 91 -8.72 -0.39 -12.70
C LYS A 91 -7.31 -0.10 -12.20
N GLY A 92 -7.21 0.63 -11.09
CA GLY A 92 -5.96 0.88 -10.38
C GLY A 92 -5.24 -0.42 -10.06
N LEU A 93 -3.98 -0.55 -10.47
CA LEU A 93 -3.15 -1.72 -10.21
C LEU A 93 -2.53 -1.73 -8.80
N ASN A 94 -3.10 -0.96 -7.85
CA ASN A 94 -2.57 -0.80 -6.48
C ASN A 94 -3.44 -1.47 -5.39
N PRO A 95 -3.79 -2.76 -5.50
CA PRO A 95 -4.58 -3.39 -4.46
C PRO A 95 -3.84 -3.41 -3.12
N LEU A 96 -4.59 -3.32 -2.03
CA LEU A 96 -4.14 -3.77 -0.72
C LEU A 96 -3.87 -5.28 -0.79
N ILE A 97 -2.63 -5.69 -0.54
CA ILE A 97 -2.19 -7.08 -0.63
C ILE A 97 -1.94 -7.72 0.74
N ALA A 98 -1.68 -6.93 1.77
CA ALA A 98 -1.56 -7.42 3.13
C ALA A 98 -1.81 -6.32 4.17
N VAL A 99 -2.27 -6.72 5.35
CA VAL A 99 -2.27 -5.91 6.55
C VAL A 99 -1.46 -6.63 7.62
N TYR A 100 -0.41 -5.98 8.08
CA TYR A 100 0.37 -6.44 9.22
C TYR A 100 -0.19 -5.83 10.50
N TRP A 101 -0.10 -6.57 11.59
CA TRP A 101 -0.48 -6.09 12.92
C TRP A 101 0.59 -6.45 13.95
N TYR A 102 0.79 -5.56 14.90
CA TYR A 102 1.63 -5.78 16.07
C TYR A 102 1.05 -5.06 17.29
N VAL A 103 1.12 -5.69 18.47
CA VAL A 103 0.64 -5.08 19.72
C VAL A 103 1.84 -4.64 20.55
N HIS A 104 1.97 -3.33 20.74
CA HIS A 104 2.95 -2.74 21.63
C HIS A 104 2.37 -2.61 23.04
N GLU A 105 3.01 -3.25 24.01
CA GLU A 105 2.72 -3.05 25.43
C GLU A 105 3.50 -1.82 25.93
N THR A 106 2.78 -0.75 26.25
CA THR A 106 3.39 0.50 26.74
C THR A 106 2.90 0.81 28.15
N GLN A 107 3.62 1.68 28.87
CA GLN A 107 3.18 2.18 30.18
C GLN A 107 1.82 2.90 30.12
N SER A 108 1.42 3.39 28.94
CA SER A 108 0.16 4.09 28.72
C SER A 108 -0.99 3.17 28.27
N GLY A 109 -0.73 1.86 28.17
CA GLY A 109 -1.66 0.85 27.66
C GLY A 109 -1.21 0.27 26.30
N LYS A 110 -2.04 -0.62 25.76
CA LYS A 110 -1.81 -1.26 24.48
C LYS A 110 -1.91 -0.26 23.32
N VAL A 111 -0.98 -0.34 22.38
CA VAL A 111 -1.01 0.35 21.10
C VAL A 111 -0.91 -0.69 20.00
N ILE A 112 -1.89 -0.72 19.11
CA ILE A 112 -1.89 -1.64 17.98
C ILE A 112 -1.31 -0.90 16.78
N GLU A 113 -0.25 -1.44 16.21
CA GLU A 113 0.31 -0.98 14.96
C GLU A 113 -0.31 -1.75 13.80
N TYR A 114 -0.82 -1.03 12.81
CA TYR A 114 -1.24 -1.60 11.54
C TYR A 114 -0.35 -1.09 10.42
N THR A 115 0.25 -1.99 9.65
CA THR A 115 0.98 -1.64 8.42
C THR A 115 0.23 -2.20 7.21
N LEU A 116 -0.22 -1.31 6.34
CA LEU A 116 -0.89 -1.64 5.09
C LEU A 116 0.17 -1.77 4.00
N VAL A 117 0.08 -2.86 3.23
CA VAL A 117 0.94 -3.09 2.08
C VAL A 117 0.10 -3.04 0.81
N PHE A 118 0.46 -2.12 -0.08
CA PHE A 118 -0.13 -1.97 -1.40
C PHE A 118 0.80 -2.55 -2.45
N ALA A 119 0.25 -3.10 -3.52
CA ALA A 119 1.05 -3.75 -4.56
C ALA A 119 2.03 -2.79 -5.25
N ASP A 120 1.67 -1.51 -5.36
CA ASP A 120 2.50 -0.47 -5.97
C ASP A 120 2.18 0.93 -5.41
N GLU A 121 2.88 1.95 -5.93
CA GLU A 121 2.56 3.38 -5.77
C GLU A 121 2.71 4.14 -7.09
N ASP A 122 1.63 4.16 -7.88
CA ASP A 122 1.71 4.76 -9.21
C ASP A 122 1.81 6.29 -9.15
N HIS A 123 2.96 6.82 -9.57
CA HIS A 123 3.13 8.27 -9.62
C HIS A 123 2.34 8.86 -10.79
N PRO A 124 1.52 9.91 -10.61
CA PRO A 124 0.56 10.43 -11.60
C PRO A 124 1.14 10.96 -12.92
N LEU A 125 2.45 10.93 -13.12
CA LEU A 125 3.14 11.54 -14.26
C LEU A 125 4.31 10.69 -14.78
N ILE A 126 4.96 9.90 -13.94
CA ILE A 126 6.24 9.24 -14.24
C ILE A 126 6.32 7.82 -13.65
N ASP A 127 5.19 7.13 -13.64
CA ASP A 127 4.95 5.79 -13.07
C ASP A 127 6.16 4.83 -13.17
N GLN A 128 6.48 4.36 -14.38
CA GLN A 128 7.59 3.43 -14.60
C GLN A 128 8.96 3.92 -14.10
N THR A 129 9.19 5.24 -14.08
CA THR A 129 10.46 5.80 -13.54
C THR A 129 10.43 5.83 -12.03
N TYR A 130 9.26 6.04 -11.46
CA TYR A 130 9.04 6.03 -10.04
C TYR A 130 9.26 4.64 -9.46
N ASP A 131 8.83 3.58 -10.13
CA ASP A 131 9.06 2.19 -9.70
C ASP A 131 10.56 1.87 -9.63
N VAL A 132 11.32 2.32 -10.62
CA VAL A 132 12.79 2.21 -10.64
C VAL A 132 13.40 2.94 -9.44
N ILE A 133 12.93 4.16 -9.14
CA ILE A 133 13.39 4.93 -7.99
C ILE A 133 13.02 4.21 -6.68
N ARG A 134 11.83 3.62 -6.57
CA ARG A 134 11.37 2.87 -5.40
C ARG A 134 12.19 1.60 -5.19
N LEU A 135 12.41 0.81 -6.25
CA LEU A 135 13.28 -0.36 -6.22
C LEU A 135 14.68 0.00 -5.75
N TRP A 136 15.26 1.07 -6.31
CA TRP A 136 16.58 1.52 -5.89
C TRP A 136 16.60 2.02 -4.45
N ARG A 137 15.64 2.86 -4.04
CA ARG A 137 15.66 3.50 -2.72
C ARG A 137 15.25 2.55 -1.60
N PHE A 138 14.29 1.68 -1.87
CA PHE A 138 13.56 0.89 -0.87
C PHE A 138 13.68 -0.62 -1.06
N GLY A 139 14.28 -1.08 -2.16
CA GLY A 139 14.40 -2.52 -2.49
C GLY A 139 13.08 -3.18 -2.86
N ARG A 140 12.02 -2.40 -3.15
CA ARG A 140 10.66 -2.87 -3.44
C ARG A 140 9.89 -1.82 -4.25
N ILE A 141 8.85 -2.24 -4.95
CA ILE A 141 7.84 -1.36 -5.56
C ILE A 141 6.66 -1.18 -4.60
N GLU A 142 6.38 -2.20 -3.79
CA GLU A 142 5.23 -2.24 -2.90
C GLU A 142 5.26 -1.06 -1.92
N ASP A 143 4.12 -0.40 -1.76
CA ASP A 143 3.99 0.67 -0.78
C ASP A 143 3.63 0.16 0.59
N THR A 144 4.22 0.80 1.61
CA THR A 144 4.05 0.38 3.00
C THR A 144 3.79 1.60 3.87
N GLU A 145 2.53 1.77 4.24
CA GLU A 145 2.10 2.84 5.12
C GLU A 145 1.56 2.26 6.41
N TYR A 146 1.79 2.96 7.53
CA TYR A 146 1.41 2.45 8.84
C TYR A 146 0.72 3.51 9.68
N TYR A 147 -0.07 3.04 10.64
CA TYR A 147 -0.69 3.87 11.66
C TYR A 147 -0.81 3.10 12.97
N LEU A 148 -1.04 3.84 14.06
CA LEU A 148 -1.10 3.32 15.42
C LEU A 148 -2.48 3.59 16.01
N VAL A 149 -3.10 2.57 16.59
CA VAL A 149 -4.35 2.68 17.35
C VAL A 149 -4.05 2.60 18.84
N TYR A 150 -4.24 3.71 19.53
CA TYR A 150 -4.09 3.80 20.98
C TYR A 150 -5.38 3.33 21.65
N MET A 151 -5.38 2.11 22.19
CA MET A 151 -6.59 1.46 22.73
C MET A 151 -7.24 2.26 23.86
N LYS A 152 -6.43 2.84 24.74
CA LYS A 152 -6.91 3.59 25.91
C LYS A 152 -7.71 4.85 25.54
N THR A 153 -7.31 5.54 24.46
CA THR A 153 -7.92 6.81 24.04
C THR A 153 -8.81 6.68 22.81
N ASN A 154 -8.86 5.49 22.20
CA ASN A 154 -9.49 5.23 20.91
C ASN A 154 -9.06 6.26 19.85
N ASN A 155 -7.74 6.47 19.71
CA ASN A 155 -7.16 7.43 18.78
C ASN A 155 -6.24 6.74 17.79
N ALA A 156 -6.36 7.08 16.51
CA ALA A 156 -5.44 6.69 15.46
C ALA A 156 -4.39 7.78 15.24
N LYS A 157 -3.12 7.42 15.30
CA LYS A 157 -1.98 8.27 14.95
C LYS A 157 -1.36 7.79 13.66
N PHE A 158 -1.02 8.73 12.80
CA PHE A 158 -0.51 8.52 11.45
C PHE A 158 0.87 9.18 11.33
N PRO A 159 1.98 8.52 11.73
CA PRO A 159 3.31 9.12 11.66
C PRO A 159 3.83 9.12 10.22
N GLY A 160 3.80 10.27 9.57
CA GLY A 160 4.22 10.42 8.17
C GLY A 160 3.25 9.82 7.15
N SER A 161 2.06 9.39 7.59
CA SER A 161 1.05 8.75 6.74
C SER A 161 -0.31 9.48 6.80
N TYR A 162 -0.34 10.70 7.34
CA TYR A 162 -1.58 11.46 7.46
C TYR A 162 -1.87 12.27 6.19
N SER A 163 -3.12 12.22 5.73
CA SER A 163 -3.56 12.93 4.53
C SER A 163 -3.92 14.39 4.80
N GLY A 164 -4.45 14.72 5.98
CA GLY A 164 -5.04 16.04 6.24
C GLY A 164 -6.16 16.34 5.25
N ASP A 165 -6.02 17.45 4.52
CA ASP A 165 -7.01 17.89 3.51
C ASP A 165 -6.62 17.51 2.07
N GLN A 166 -5.55 16.72 1.90
CA GLN A 166 -5.05 16.35 0.59
C GLN A 166 -6.00 15.38 -0.11
N THR A 167 -6.13 15.51 -1.43
CA THR A 167 -7.02 14.69 -2.27
C THR A 167 -6.21 13.80 -3.20
N PHE A 168 -6.88 12.86 -3.87
CA PHE A 168 -6.22 11.90 -4.75
C PHE A 168 -5.52 12.57 -5.93
N PHE A 169 -6.05 13.72 -6.36
CA PHE A 169 -5.52 14.50 -7.47
C PHE A 169 -4.33 15.40 -7.11
N THR A 170 -3.92 15.43 -5.84
CA THR A 170 -2.71 16.18 -5.43
C THR A 170 -1.49 15.53 -6.06
N ILE A 171 -0.81 16.23 -6.99
CA ILE A 171 0.34 15.69 -7.72
C ILE A 171 1.54 15.41 -6.82
N ARG A 172 1.73 16.19 -5.76
CA ARG A 172 2.81 16.00 -4.77
C ARG A 172 2.26 16.01 -3.36
N PRO A 173 1.63 14.91 -2.91
CA PRO A 173 1.12 14.85 -1.56
C PRO A 173 2.28 14.85 -0.55
N ALA A 174 2.11 15.58 0.54
CA ALA A 174 3.01 15.62 1.67
C ALA A 174 2.71 14.47 2.64
N HIS A 175 3.78 13.86 3.18
CA HIS A 175 3.73 12.91 4.29
C HIS A 175 3.52 13.64 5.61
N LEU A 176 2.28 13.95 5.97
CA LEU A 176 1.97 14.66 7.21
C LEU A 176 1.96 13.69 8.40
N THR A 177 2.07 14.26 9.61
CA THR A 177 1.79 13.52 10.85
C THR A 177 0.54 14.08 11.50
N GLY A 178 -0.38 13.20 11.90
CA GLY A 178 -1.64 13.59 12.51
C GLY A 178 -2.18 12.53 13.48
N SER A 179 -3.17 12.95 14.26
CA SER A 179 -3.89 12.10 15.20
C SER A 179 -5.37 12.44 15.14
N GLU A 180 -6.21 11.42 15.08
CA GLU A 180 -7.68 11.54 14.97
C GLU A 180 -8.35 10.44 15.80
N PRO A 181 -9.60 10.63 16.25
CA PRO A 181 -10.37 9.52 16.81
C PRO A 181 -10.38 8.32 15.85
N TYR A 182 -10.22 7.11 16.37
CA TYR A 182 -10.30 5.91 15.53
C TYR A 182 -11.76 5.53 15.31
N SER A 183 -12.17 5.41 14.05
CA SER A 183 -13.56 5.11 13.66
C SER A 183 -13.81 3.65 13.27
N GLY A 184 -12.77 2.81 13.28
CA GLY A 184 -12.80 1.50 12.61
C GLY A 184 -12.72 1.60 11.09
N LYS A 185 -12.53 2.79 10.53
CA LYS A 185 -12.37 3.04 9.10
C LYS A 185 -11.02 3.70 8.83
N ILE A 186 -10.48 3.41 7.65
CA ILE A 186 -9.29 4.07 7.11
C ILE A 186 -9.59 4.47 5.67
N TYR A 187 -9.54 5.76 5.40
CA TYR A 187 -9.68 6.35 4.07
C TYR A 187 -8.29 6.58 3.49
N ILE A 188 -8.02 5.98 2.34
CA ILE A 188 -6.85 6.28 1.52
C ILE A 188 -7.21 7.49 0.66
N ASN A 189 -6.54 8.61 0.88
CA ASN A 189 -6.94 9.90 0.33
C ASN A 189 -6.04 10.38 -0.81
N THR A 190 -4.84 9.82 -0.97
CA THR A 190 -3.87 10.21 -2.00
C THR A 190 -3.34 9.00 -2.76
N TRP A 191 -2.73 9.22 -3.93
CA TRP A 191 -2.11 8.15 -4.73
C TRP A 191 -0.91 7.51 -4.04
N ASN A 192 -0.18 8.26 -3.20
CA ASN A 192 0.87 7.74 -2.30
C ASN A 192 0.33 7.28 -0.93
N HIS A 193 -0.91 6.80 -0.91
CA HIS A 193 -1.54 6.15 0.23
C HIS A 193 -1.63 6.92 1.56
N MET A 194 -1.69 8.26 1.55
CA MET A 194 -1.91 9.02 2.78
C MET A 194 -3.32 8.80 3.31
N MET A 195 -3.43 8.67 4.64
CA MET A 195 -4.60 8.12 5.31
C MET A 195 -5.33 9.11 6.21
N SER A 196 -6.58 8.82 6.53
CA SER A 196 -7.33 9.43 7.63
C SER A 196 -8.33 8.40 8.18
N SER A 197 -8.61 8.46 9.49
CA SER A 197 -9.68 7.63 10.08
C SER A 197 -11.04 8.34 10.05
N GLN A 198 -11.05 9.66 9.91
CA GLN A 198 -12.27 10.47 10.01
C GLN A 198 -12.75 11.03 8.68
N LYS A 199 -11.83 11.33 7.76
CA LYS A 199 -12.11 12.17 6.60
C LYS A 199 -11.89 11.42 5.29
N ASP A 200 -12.96 11.29 4.52
CA ASP A 200 -12.91 11.00 3.10
C ASP A 200 -12.74 12.32 2.34
N THR A 201 -11.53 12.61 1.85
CA THR A 201 -11.29 13.83 1.05
C THR A 201 -11.71 13.67 -0.41
N ASN A 202 -12.19 12.48 -0.79
CA ASN A 202 -12.58 12.13 -2.15
C ASN A 202 -14.01 11.55 -2.19
N PRO A 203 -15.04 12.22 -1.63
CA PRO A 203 -16.38 11.62 -1.45
C PRO A 203 -17.07 11.25 -2.77
N LEU A 204 -16.68 11.90 -3.87
CA LEU A 204 -17.25 11.66 -5.20
C LEU A 204 -16.54 10.55 -5.97
N LEU A 205 -15.39 10.06 -5.50
CA LEU A 205 -14.69 8.94 -6.13
C LEU A 205 -15.31 7.62 -5.69
N ILE A 206 -15.50 6.71 -6.66
CA ILE A 206 -15.84 5.31 -6.41
C ILE A 206 -14.70 4.69 -5.62
N LYS A 207 -15.03 3.88 -4.61
CA LYS A 207 -14.05 3.28 -3.71
C LYS A 207 -14.11 1.76 -3.75
N LYS A 208 -12.93 1.15 -3.82
CA LYS A 208 -12.73 -0.22 -3.35
C LYS A 208 -12.86 -0.24 -1.84
N THR A 209 -13.67 -1.15 -1.34
CA THR A 209 -13.82 -1.38 0.09
C THR A 209 -13.19 -2.71 0.47
N TRP A 210 -12.28 -2.68 1.42
CA TRP A 210 -11.61 -3.87 1.94
C TRP A 210 -12.10 -4.16 3.36
N GLN A 211 -12.75 -5.31 3.53
CA GLN A 211 -13.18 -5.85 4.83
C GLN A 211 -12.56 -7.22 5.11
N SER A 212 -11.95 -7.83 4.10
CA SER A 212 -11.19 -9.06 4.18
C SER A 212 -9.90 -8.84 3.40
N TYR A 213 -8.78 -9.14 4.02
CA TYR A 213 -7.44 -8.99 3.47
C TYR A 213 -6.50 -9.98 4.16
N PRO A 214 -5.39 -10.38 3.51
CA PRO A 214 -4.38 -11.20 4.15
C PRO A 214 -3.84 -10.50 5.40
N LEU A 215 -4.03 -11.12 6.56
CA LEU A 215 -3.60 -10.59 7.84
C LEU A 215 -2.32 -11.30 8.29
N LYS A 216 -1.30 -10.54 8.67
CA LYS A 216 0.01 -11.07 9.07
C LYS A 216 0.45 -10.48 10.40
N HIS A 217 1.06 -11.29 11.26
CA HIS A 217 1.66 -10.79 12.50
C HIS A 217 3.05 -10.21 12.21
N GLY A 218 3.31 -9.00 12.69
CA GLY A 218 4.59 -8.30 12.55
C GLY A 218 4.42 -6.78 12.57
N ASP A 219 5.49 -6.09 12.93
CA ASP A 219 5.56 -4.63 12.87
C ASP A 219 5.88 -4.15 11.43
N ARG A 220 6.00 -2.83 11.26
CA ARG A 220 6.38 -2.18 10.01
C ARG A 220 7.72 -2.68 9.49
N ASN A 221 8.67 -3.00 10.36
CA ASN A 221 9.97 -3.52 9.94
C ASN A 221 9.83 -4.92 9.33
N LYS A 222 9.00 -5.78 9.91
CA LYS A 222 8.69 -7.08 9.34
C LYS A 222 8.01 -6.95 7.97
N ALA A 223 7.05 -6.05 7.84
CA ALA A 223 6.43 -5.74 6.55
C ALA A 223 7.49 -5.26 5.55
N HIS A 224 8.38 -4.34 5.94
CA HIS A 224 9.48 -3.89 5.08
C HIS A 224 10.35 -5.06 4.59
N CYS A 225 10.78 -5.94 5.48
CA CYS A 225 11.64 -7.07 5.14
C CYS A 225 10.97 -8.15 4.29
N ASP A 226 9.66 -8.33 4.40
CA ASP A 226 8.93 -9.32 3.60
C ASP A 226 8.80 -8.92 2.12
N TYR A 227 8.84 -7.62 1.83
CA TYR A 227 8.67 -7.10 0.47
C TYR A 227 9.95 -6.46 -0.11
N SER A 228 10.92 -6.11 0.73
CA SER A 228 12.19 -5.49 0.31
C SER A 228 13.33 -6.49 0.23
N ILE A 229 14.18 -6.31 -0.79
CA ILE A 229 15.48 -6.99 -0.87
C ILE A 229 16.59 -6.33 -0.02
N LYS A 230 16.29 -5.23 0.69
CA LYS A 230 17.26 -4.41 1.45
C LYS A 230 17.08 -4.48 2.98
N CYS A 231 16.61 -5.62 3.47
CA CYS A 231 16.64 -5.97 4.90
C CYS A 231 18.02 -6.58 5.25
#